data_AF-A0ABC8J1M2-F1
#
_entry.id   AF-A0ABC8J1M2-F1
#
_cell.length_a   1.000
_cell.length_b   1.000
_cell.length_c   1.000
_cell.angle_alpha   90.00
_cell.angle_beta   90.00
_cell.angle_gamma   90.00
#
_symmetry.space_group_name_H-M   'P 1'
#
loop_
_entity.id
_entity.type
_entity.pdbx_description
1 polymer ?
#
loop_
_entity_poly.entity_id
_entity_poly.type
_entity_poly.pdbx_seq_one_letter_code
_entity_poly.pdbx_strand_id
1 'polypeptide(L)'
;MEVTTEPKMQIIDEASQHSLSFSSPIAGDPNLDKLPFFRHRSRQIKRDTWLVSVFVLLQIVVFAVTMGLNDCSRNSNGHCAAKLLGRFSFQPLSENPMLGPSASTFEHMGGLYWNGLVEKHEIWRVLTSPWLHSGLFHLLINLGSLIFVGIFMEQRYGPLRIAAIYFLSGVVGSLFAVLFVRNIPSISSGAAFFGLIGAMLSALARNWNLYTSKVSALVIILTITTVNFLIGFLPYIDNFANIGGFISGFLLGLVLLFTPQVREDPPPHKGKLFEDDMRSSTRLKEMFDRPVLRIVCLVLFCGILAGVLIAACWGINLNRYCNWCRYVDCVPTRKWSCSDMTTSCEAMVSDAQLTLTCMANGKFRIFPYTNISQARTQDLCTLVCT
;
A
#
# COMPACT_ATOMS: atom_id res chain seq x y z
N MET A 1 -23.71 83.36 -1.58
CA MET A 1 -24.50 83.48 -2.81
C MET A 1 -25.51 82.35 -2.83
N GLU A 2 -26.61 82.57 -3.51
CA GLU A 2 -27.91 81.87 -3.37
C GLU A 2 -28.35 81.36 -4.77
N VAL A 3 -29.49 80.65 -4.88
CA VAL A 3 -30.13 80.25 -6.16
C VAL A 3 -29.29 79.22 -6.96
N THR A 4 -29.55 77.90 -6.87
CA THR A 4 -30.56 77.10 -7.63
C THR A 4 -30.34 77.14 -9.18
N THR A 5 -30.90 76.28 -10.06
CA THR A 5 -32.10 75.43 -9.98
C THR A 5 -32.12 74.33 -11.07
N GLU A 6 -32.56 73.12 -10.71
CA GLU A 6 -33.55 72.27 -11.42
C GLU A 6 -33.25 71.46 -12.74
N PRO A 7 -34.14 70.51 -13.17
CA PRO A 7 -33.74 69.28 -13.87
C PRO A 7 -34.54 68.95 -15.18
N LYS A 8 -35.12 67.73 -15.30
CA LYS A 8 -35.75 67.04 -16.46
C LYS A 8 -34.74 66.36 -17.41
N MET A 9 -35.08 65.32 -18.19
CA MET A 9 -36.35 64.69 -18.60
C MET A 9 -36.36 63.21 -18.12
N GLN A 10 -37.42 62.55 -17.61
CA GLN A 10 -38.73 62.20 -18.24
C GLN A 10 -38.55 61.42 -19.57
N ILE A 11 -39.33 60.41 -19.98
CA ILE A 11 -40.69 59.89 -19.64
C ILE A 11 -40.75 58.40 -20.13
N ILE A 12 -41.67 57.45 -19.83
CA ILE A 12 -43.03 57.38 -19.24
C ILE A 12 -43.29 55.96 -18.61
N ASP A 13 -44.55 55.62 -18.34
CA ASP A 13 -45.18 54.49 -17.63
C ASP A 13 -45.48 53.23 -18.53
N GLU A 14 -46.32 52.21 -18.24
CA GLU A 14 -47.30 51.91 -17.17
C GLU A 14 -47.53 50.36 -16.98
N ALA A 15 -48.50 49.94 -16.16
CA ALA A 15 -48.73 48.55 -15.73
C ALA A 15 -49.85 47.80 -16.48
N SER A 16 -49.85 46.45 -16.47
CA SER A 16 -51.08 45.63 -16.31
C SER A 16 -50.88 44.12 -16.04
N GLN A 17 -51.71 43.59 -15.14
CA GLN A 17 -52.32 42.23 -15.07
C GLN A 17 -51.52 40.91 -15.05
N HIS A 18 -51.63 40.25 -13.88
CA HIS A 18 -52.07 38.86 -13.69
C HIS A 18 -51.50 37.70 -14.53
N SER A 19 -50.71 36.83 -13.88
CA SER A 19 -51.10 35.41 -13.73
C SER A 19 -50.47 34.78 -12.47
N LEU A 20 -51.28 34.05 -11.68
CA LEU A 20 -50.76 33.17 -10.63
C LEU A 20 -50.46 31.81 -11.24
N SER A 21 -49.20 31.35 -11.18
CA SER A 21 -48.84 29.96 -11.45
C SER A 21 -48.41 29.27 -10.15
N PHE A 22 -49.25 28.36 -9.68
CA PHE A 22 -49.01 27.58 -8.46
C PHE A 22 -48.00 26.46 -8.76
N SER A 23 -46.71 26.78 -8.69
CA SER A 23 -45.61 25.82 -8.84
C SER A 23 -45.61 24.85 -7.66
N SER A 24 -46.02 23.61 -7.90
CA SER A 24 -45.96 22.53 -6.91
C SER A 24 -44.53 22.30 -6.40
N PRO A 25 -44.33 21.87 -5.14
CA PRO A 25 -43.00 21.53 -4.65
C PRO A 25 -42.46 20.34 -5.45
N ILE A 26 -41.44 20.60 -6.27
CA ILE A 26 -40.72 19.56 -7.01
C ILE A 26 -40.17 18.55 -5.99
N ALA A 27 -40.51 17.27 -6.16
CA ALA A 27 -39.97 16.21 -5.31
C ALA A 27 -38.44 16.22 -5.40
N GLY A 28 -37.78 16.48 -4.26
CA GLY A 28 -36.34 16.67 -4.22
C GLY A 28 -35.59 15.44 -4.75
N ASP A 29 -34.64 15.67 -5.67
CA ASP A 29 -33.81 14.60 -6.24
C ASP A 29 -33.06 13.87 -5.09
N PRO A 30 -33.31 12.56 -4.87
CA PRO A 30 -32.67 11.79 -3.81
C PRO A 30 -31.17 11.56 -4.05
N ASN A 31 -30.54 12.22 -5.03
CA ASN A 31 -29.10 12.24 -5.25
C ASN A 31 -28.40 13.53 -4.76
N LEU A 32 -29.13 14.59 -4.42
CA LEU A 32 -28.54 15.90 -4.11
C LEU A 32 -27.62 15.89 -2.87
N ASP A 33 -27.90 15.03 -1.89
CA ASP A 33 -27.13 14.89 -0.64
C ASP A 33 -25.85 14.03 -0.77
N LYS A 34 -25.65 13.32 -1.89
CA LYS A 34 -24.62 12.28 -2.02
C LYS A 34 -23.30 12.86 -2.56
N LEU A 35 -22.28 12.98 -1.70
CA LEU A 35 -20.96 13.50 -2.12
C LEU A 35 -20.14 12.47 -2.95
N PRO A 36 -19.24 12.91 -3.84
CA PRO A 36 -18.26 12.02 -4.47
C PRO A 36 -17.15 11.62 -3.49
N PHE A 37 -16.69 10.37 -3.55
CA PHE A 37 -15.75 9.80 -2.55
C PHE A 37 -14.45 10.60 -2.38
N PHE A 38 -13.79 10.93 -3.50
CA PHE A 38 -12.52 11.66 -3.52
C PHE A 38 -12.68 13.20 -3.54
N ARG A 39 -13.89 13.76 -3.41
CA ARG A 39 -14.08 15.22 -3.49
C ARG A 39 -13.65 15.91 -2.19
N HIS A 40 -12.54 16.64 -2.25
CA HIS A 40 -12.09 17.53 -1.18
C HIS A 40 -13.22 18.54 -0.85
N ARG A 41 -13.74 18.51 0.39
CA ARG A 41 -14.73 19.51 0.85
C ARG A 41 -13.96 20.82 1.00
N SER A 42 -14.32 21.88 0.27
CA SER A 42 -13.57 23.16 0.27
C SER A 42 -13.57 23.89 1.63
N ARG A 43 -14.47 23.52 2.54
CA ARG A 43 -14.51 23.97 3.94
C ARG A 43 -13.86 23.00 4.95
N GLN A 44 -13.26 21.89 4.52
CA GLN A 44 -12.35 21.16 5.42
C GLN A 44 -11.06 21.99 5.54
N ILE A 45 -10.80 22.49 6.75
CA ILE A 45 -9.55 23.14 7.16
C ILE A 45 -8.36 22.36 6.58
N LYS A 46 -7.37 23.06 6.00
CA LYS A 46 -6.09 22.45 5.62
C LYS A 46 -5.49 21.79 6.85
N ARG A 47 -5.63 20.47 6.94
CA ARG A 47 -4.91 19.64 7.91
C ARG A 47 -3.56 19.31 7.30
N ASP A 48 -2.51 19.62 8.03
CA ASP A 48 -1.14 19.32 7.62
C ASP A 48 -0.98 17.81 7.46
N THR A 49 -0.48 17.40 6.29
CA THR A 49 -0.24 15.98 5.96
C THR A 49 1.19 15.58 6.30
N TRP A 50 1.56 15.92 7.54
CA TRP A 50 2.92 15.77 8.03
C TRP A 50 3.29 14.29 8.21
N LEU A 51 2.33 13.41 8.53
CA LEU A 51 2.61 12.00 8.70
C LEU A 51 3.00 11.35 7.36
N VAL A 52 2.22 11.59 6.30
CA VAL A 52 2.54 11.07 4.97
C VAL A 52 3.83 11.67 4.45
N SER A 53 4.10 12.95 4.73
CA SER A 53 5.37 13.61 4.41
C SER A 53 6.56 12.95 5.11
N VAL A 54 6.44 12.63 6.42
CA VAL A 54 7.46 11.92 7.20
C VAL A 54 7.67 10.49 6.68
N PHE A 55 6.60 9.75 6.36
CA PHE A 55 6.72 8.42 5.76
C PHE A 55 7.44 8.47 4.41
N VAL A 56 7.07 9.38 3.51
CA VAL A 56 7.74 9.56 2.20
C VAL A 56 9.23 9.86 2.39
N LEU A 57 9.60 10.76 3.29
CA LEU A 57 11.00 11.08 3.60
C LEU A 57 11.74 9.87 4.17
N LEU A 58 11.14 9.11 5.09
CA LEU A 58 11.75 7.93 5.68
C LEU A 58 11.99 6.81 4.65
N GLN A 59 11.02 6.54 3.79
CA GLN A 59 11.17 5.58 2.68
C GLN A 59 12.32 5.98 1.72
N ILE A 60 12.46 7.28 1.40
CA ILE A 60 13.57 7.82 0.59
C ILE A 60 14.92 7.65 1.30
N VAL A 61 15.00 7.98 2.59
CA VAL A 61 16.24 7.85 3.39
C VAL A 61 16.66 6.38 3.52
N VAL A 62 15.74 5.46 3.79
CA VAL A 62 16.05 4.03 3.89
C VAL A 62 16.51 3.47 2.54
N PHE A 63 15.90 3.90 1.42
CA PHE A 63 16.40 3.51 0.09
C PHE A 63 17.79 4.09 -0.22
N ALA A 64 18.05 5.35 0.13
CA ALA A 64 19.37 5.96 -0.05
C ALA A 64 20.46 5.25 0.79
N VAL A 65 20.15 4.90 2.04
CA VAL A 65 21.05 4.10 2.90
C VAL A 65 21.27 2.70 2.32
N THR A 66 20.21 2.04 1.85
CA THR A 66 20.29 0.72 1.17
C THR A 66 21.24 0.78 -0.04
N MET A 67 21.05 1.76 -0.93
CA MET A 67 21.91 1.93 -2.10
C MET A 67 23.35 2.32 -1.73
N GLY A 68 23.53 3.12 -0.68
CA GLY A 68 24.84 3.49 -0.15
C GLY A 68 25.59 2.32 0.51
N LEU A 69 24.89 1.29 0.98
CA LEU A 69 25.50 0.07 1.52
C LEU A 69 25.76 -0.99 0.44
N ASN A 70 24.94 -1.02 -0.62
CA ASN A 70 25.16 -1.86 -1.80
C ASN A 70 26.49 -1.55 -2.52
N ASP A 71 26.90 -0.27 -2.60
CA ASP A 71 28.16 0.24 -3.20
C ASP A 71 28.62 -0.59 -4.43
N CYS A 72 27.74 -0.72 -5.42
CA CYS A 72 27.95 -1.59 -6.59
C CYS A 72 29.28 -1.30 -7.29
N SER A 73 29.69 -0.03 -7.34
CA SER A 73 30.95 0.40 -7.96
C SER A 73 32.15 -0.38 -7.40
N ARG A 74 32.20 -0.57 -6.08
CA ARG A 74 33.23 -1.38 -5.40
C ARG A 74 32.90 -2.87 -5.37
N ASN A 75 31.65 -3.23 -5.07
CA ASN A 75 31.27 -4.60 -4.74
C ASN A 75 30.99 -5.50 -5.97
N SER A 76 30.78 -4.91 -7.15
CA SER A 76 30.45 -5.62 -8.40
C SER A 76 31.48 -5.36 -9.52
N ASN A 77 32.74 -5.05 -9.20
CA ASN A 77 33.83 -4.78 -10.16
C ASN A 77 33.44 -3.78 -11.26
N GLY A 78 32.70 -2.72 -10.90
CA GLY A 78 32.19 -1.71 -11.84
C GLY A 78 31.15 -2.22 -12.86
N HIS A 79 30.68 -3.46 -12.78
CA HIS A 79 29.63 -4.01 -13.65
C HIS A 79 28.23 -3.62 -13.14
N CYS A 80 27.95 -2.31 -13.19
CA CYS A 80 26.75 -1.69 -12.60
C CYS A 80 25.92 -0.91 -13.64
N ALA A 81 24.63 -0.78 -13.37
CA ALA A 81 23.75 0.16 -14.06
C ALA A 81 23.89 1.57 -13.46
N ALA A 82 23.72 2.61 -14.28
CA ALA A 82 23.87 4.02 -13.89
C ALA A 82 25.20 4.34 -13.17
N LYS A 83 26.34 3.97 -13.79
CA LYS A 83 27.70 4.17 -13.22
C LYS A 83 28.03 5.60 -12.79
N LEU A 84 27.36 6.61 -13.37
CA LEU A 84 27.47 8.02 -13.01
C LEU A 84 27.10 8.31 -11.53
N LEU A 85 26.29 7.45 -10.90
CA LEU A 85 25.91 7.56 -9.49
C LEU A 85 26.99 7.05 -8.51
N GLY A 86 28.09 6.47 -9.02
CA GLY A 86 29.21 5.97 -8.22
C GLY A 86 28.77 4.98 -7.14
N ARG A 87 28.89 5.39 -5.86
CA ARG A 87 28.47 4.59 -4.70
C ARG A 87 26.99 4.21 -4.73
N PHE A 88 26.13 5.02 -5.35
CA PHE A 88 24.69 4.77 -5.44
C PHE A 88 24.26 4.10 -6.75
N SER A 89 25.19 3.56 -7.54
CA SER A 89 24.87 2.80 -8.76
C SER A 89 24.12 1.50 -8.45
N PHE A 90 23.24 1.12 -9.38
CA PHE A 90 22.37 -0.04 -9.26
C PHE A 90 23.05 -1.32 -9.77
N GLN A 91 22.62 -2.48 -9.27
CA GLN A 91 22.99 -3.76 -9.88
C GLN A 91 22.42 -3.87 -11.31
N PRO A 92 22.97 -4.74 -12.17
CA PRO A 92 22.48 -4.95 -13.53
C PRO A 92 20.99 -5.29 -13.61
N LEU A 93 20.30 -4.85 -14.67
CA LEU A 93 18.90 -5.19 -14.94
C LEU A 93 18.64 -6.70 -15.15
N SER A 94 19.69 -7.50 -15.34
CA SER A 94 19.65 -8.97 -15.35
C SER A 94 19.56 -9.58 -13.95
N GLU A 95 19.97 -8.86 -12.90
CA GLU A 95 19.99 -9.28 -11.49
C GLU A 95 18.87 -8.62 -10.67
N ASN A 96 18.61 -7.34 -10.94
CA ASN A 96 17.55 -6.58 -10.31
C ASN A 96 16.85 -5.69 -11.38
N PRO A 97 15.68 -6.12 -11.91
CA PRO A 97 14.99 -5.38 -12.96
C PRO A 97 14.35 -4.06 -12.49
N MET A 98 14.33 -3.77 -11.17
CA MET A 98 13.75 -2.56 -10.60
C MET A 98 14.73 -1.39 -10.45
N LEU A 99 15.99 -1.56 -10.90
CA LEU A 99 17.12 -0.66 -10.61
C LEU A 99 17.32 -0.52 -9.10
N GLY A 100 17.87 -1.56 -8.48
CA GLY A 100 18.08 -1.64 -7.03
C GLY A 100 19.41 -2.30 -6.65
N PRO A 101 19.53 -2.73 -5.39
CA PRO A 101 20.71 -3.38 -4.85
C PRO A 101 20.73 -4.90 -5.11
N SER A 102 21.75 -5.59 -4.58
CA SER A 102 21.88 -7.05 -4.58
C SER A 102 20.98 -7.75 -3.56
N ALA A 103 20.82 -9.08 -3.70
CA ALA A 103 20.13 -9.91 -2.70
C ALA A 103 20.83 -9.85 -1.33
N SER A 104 22.16 -9.99 -1.32
CA SER A 104 23.01 -9.85 -0.13
C SER A 104 22.82 -8.51 0.60
N THR A 105 22.51 -7.42 -0.10
CA THR A 105 22.17 -6.14 0.53
C THR A 105 20.82 -6.21 1.25
N PHE A 106 19.80 -6.87 0.68
CA PHE A 106 18.52 -7.07 1.37
C PHE A 106 18.64 -7.97 2.59
N GLU A 107 19.46 -9.03 2.54
CA GLU A 107 19.77 -9.86 3.71
C GLU A 107 20.39 -9.04 4.84
N HIS A 108 21.35 -8.14 4.53
CA HIS A 108 21.96 -7.26 5.52
C HIS A 108 20.99 -6.18 6.03
N MET A 109 20.18 -5.59 5.16
CA MET A 109 19.26 -4.48 5.49
C MET A 109 17.96 -4.89 6.20
N GLY A 110 17.70 -6.20 6.36
CA GLY A 110 16.54 -6.68 7.11
C GLY A 110 15.35 -7.16 6.29
N GLY A 111 15.58 -7.64 5.06
CA GLY A 111 14.59 -8.39 4.28
C GLY A 111 14.31 -9.78 4.90
N LEU A 112 13.19 -10.39 4.50
CA LEU A 112 12.73 -11.70 4.98
C LEU A 112 13.37 -12.82 4.14
N TYR A 113 14.09 -13.75 4.79
CA TYR A 113 14.59 -14.97 4.15
C TYR A 113 14.59 -16.13 5.16
N TRP A 114 14.47 -17.36 4.66
CA TRP A 114 14.28 -18.58 5.47
C TRP A 114 15.30 -18.73 6.61
N ASN A 115 16.59 -18.75 6.29
CA ASN A 115 17.67 -18.96 7.26
C ASN A 115 17.70 -17.86 8.35
N GLY A 116 17.51 -16.59 7.98
CA GLY A 116 17.48 -15.49 8.92
C GLY A 116 16.36 -15.59 9.96
N LEU A 117 15.17 -16.02 9.52
CA LEU A 117 14.00 -16.12 10.40
C LEU A 117 13.98 -17.42 11.22
N VAL A 118 14.40 -18.55 10.64
CA VAL A 118 14.23 -19.89 11.24
C VAL A 118 15.49 -20.40 11.93
N GLU A 119 16.68 -20.13 11.40
CA GLU A 119 17.94 -20.56 12.03
C GLU A 119 18.45 -19.45 12.97
N LYS A 120 18.55 -18.21 12.47
CA LYS A 120 19.08 -17.07 13.23
C LYS A 120 18.05 -16.34 14.11
N HIS A 121 16.77 -16.69 14.02
CA HIS A 121 15.68 -16.13 14.82
C HIS A 121 15.58 -14.58 14.74
N GLU A 122 15.91 -13.99 13.59
CA GLU A 122 16.01 -12.54 13.35
C GLU A 122 14.62 -11.87 13.18
N ILE A 123 13.75 -11.99 14.18
CA ILE A 123 12.35 -11.49 14.16
C ILE A 123 12.26 -9.98 13.88
N TRP A 124 13.32 -9.21 14.20
CA TRP A 124 13.41 -7.77 13.89
C TRP A 124 13.21 -7.46 12.39
N ARG A 125 13.48 -8.42 11.49
CA ARG A 125 13.26 -8.32 10.04
C ARG A 125 11.80 -8.00 9.67
N VAL A 126 10.86 -8.47 10.48
CA VAL A 126 9.41 -8.18 10.35
C VAL A 126 9.11 -6.67 10.49
N LEU A 127 9.95 -5.93 11.22
CA LEU A 127 9.80 -4.49 11.44
C LEU A 127 10.58 -3.64 10.42
N THR A 128 11.69 -4.14 9.89
CA THR A 128 12.54 -3.43 8.90
C THR A 128 12.07 -3.64 7.46
N SER A 129 11.61 -4.85 7.11
CA SER A 129 11.18 -5.24 5.76
C SER A 129 10.14 -4.29 5.11
N PRO A 130 9.16 -3.71 5.84
CA PRO A 130 8.24 -2.69 5.31
C PRO A 130 8.87 -1.38 4.80
N TRP A 131 10.12 -1.08 5.15
CA TRP A 131 10.79 0.17 4.78
C TRP A 131 11.78 0.02 3.62
N LEU A 132 12.12 -1.21 3.25
CA LEU A 132 13.03 -1.52 2.14
C LEU A 132 12.31 -1.36 0.78
N HIS A 133 13.04 -1.20 -0.32
CA HIS A 133 12.45 -1.12 -1.67
C HIS A 133 13.30 -1.92 -2.67
N SER A 134 12.65 -2.69 -3.54
CA SER A 134 13.32 -3.62 -4.46
C SER A 134 14.18 -2.89 -5.50
N GLY A 135 13.80 -1.65 -5.83
CA GLY A 135 14.57 -0.73 -6.64
C GLY A 135 13.86 0.61 -6.83
N LEU A 136 14.49 1.50 -7.59
CA LEU A 136 14.03 2.87 -7.85
C LEU A 136 12.62 2.92 -8.45
N PHE A 137 12.30 2.04 -9.41
CA PHE A 137 10.96 2.02 -10.02
C PHE A 137 9.88 1.64 -9.02
N HIS A 138 10.15 0.62 -8.18
CA HIS A 138 9.23 0.23 -7.11
C HIS A 138 9.06 1.34 -6.06
N LEU A 139 10.15 2.02 -5.66
CA LEU A 139 10.08 3.19 -4.77
C LEU A 139 9.17 4.28 -5.34
N LEU A 140 9.39 4.71 -6.58
CA LEU A 140 8.61 5.78 -7.20
C LEU A 140 7.11 5.46 -7.26
N ILE A 141 6.74 4.21 -7.57
CA ILE A 141 5.35 3.77 -7.64
C ILE A 141 4.72 3.66 -6.24
N ASN A 142 5.44 3.12 -5.26
CA ASN A 142 4.99 3.04 -3.86
C ASN A 142 4.78 4.45 -3.28
N LEU A 143 5.76 5.36 -3.44
CA LEU A 143 5.66 6.74 -3.00
C LEU A 143 4.52 7.51 -3.67
N GLY A 144 4.37 7.42 -4.99
CA GLY A 144 3.27 8.08 -5.71
C GLY A 144 1.90 7.59 -5.24
N SER A 145 1.77 6.30 -5.00
CA SER A 145 0.53 5.68 -4.49
C SER A 145 0.26 6.04 -3.03
N LEU A 146 1.31 6.07 -2.18
CA LEU A 146 1.25 6.49 -0.77
C LEU A 146 0.90 7.97 -0.62
N ILE A 147 1.45 8.84 -1.49
CA ILE A 147 1.09 10.27 -1.52
C ILE A 147 -0.40 10.40 -1.87
N PHE A 148 -0.89 9.74 -2.93
CA PHE A 148 -2.28 9.84 -3.36
C PHE A 148 -3.28 9.30 -2.32
N VAL A 149 -3.10 8.06 -1.86
CA VAL A 149 -4.02 7.42 -0.90
C VAL A 149 -3.83 7.98 0.51
N GLY A 150 -2.57 8.18 0.93
CA GLY A 150 -2.22 8.63 2.27
C GLY A 150 -2.73 10.05 2.56
N ILE A 151 -2.51 11.03 1.67
CA ILE A 151 -2.98 12.41 1.87
C ILE A 151 -4.50 12.43 2.05
N PHE A 152 -5.24 11.74 1.17
CA PHE A 152 -6.70 11.62 1.27
C PHE A 152 -7.14 11.01 2.61
N MET A 153 -6.50 9.93 3.05
CA MET A 153 -6.83 9.24 4.29
C MET A 153 -6.45 10.06 5.54
N GLU A 154 -5.29 10.73 5.56
CA GLU A 154 -4.82 11.57 6.66
C GLU A 154 -5.71 12.81 6.84
N GLN A 155 -6.03 13.51 5.74
CA GLN A 155 -6.95 14.65 5.77
C GLN A 155 -8.35 14.24 6.26
N ARG A 156 -8.82 13.05 5.88
CA ARG A 156 -10.18 12.57 6.19
C ARG A 156 -10.32 12.03 7.62
N TYR A 157 -9.33 11.28 8.13
CA TYR A 157 -9.45 10.54 9.39
C TYR A 157 -8.46 10.99 10.48
N GLY A 158 -7.46 11.80 10.14
CA GLY A 158 -6.44 12.33 11.04
C GLY A 158 -5.21 11.41 11.18
N PRO A 159 -4.01 11.98 11.40
CA PRO A 159 -2.73 11.25 11.31
C PRO A 159 -2.66 10.03 12.23
N LEU A 160 -3.00 10.15 13.52
CA LEU A 160 -2.84 9.06 14.49
C LEU A 160 -3.52 7.74 14.06
N ARG A 161 -4.67 7.81 13.40
CA ARG A 161 -5.40 6.62 12.92
C ARG A 161 -4.73 6.00 11.69
N ILE A 162 -4.23 6.84 10.80
CA ILE A 162 -3.52 6.41 9.59
C ILE A 162 -2.15 5.85 9.95
N ALA A 163 -1.45 6.42 10.93
CA ALA A 163 -0.23 5.87 11.50
C ALA A 163 -0.44 4.47 12.08
N ALA A 164 -1.49 4.30 12.91
CA ALA A 164 -1.83 3.00 13.50
C ALA A 164 -2.15 1.95 12.41
N ILE A 165 -2.98 2.30 11.41
CA ILE A 165 -3.31 1.39 10.31
C ILE A 165 -2.06 1.05 9.49
N TYR A 166 -1.27 2.04 9.08
CA TYR A 166 -0.06 1.84 8.26
C TYR A 166 0.94 0.92 8.97
N PHE A 167 1.29 1.23 10.23
CA PHE A 167 2.25 0.45 10.99
C PHE A 167 1.76 -0.97 11.28
N LEU A 168 0.54 -1.13 11.82
CA LEU A 168 0.01 -2.46 12.14
C LEU A 168 -0.19 -3.33 10.89
N SER A 169 -0.61 -2.75 9.76
CA SER A 169 -0.75 -3.51 8.50
C SER A 169 0.61 -3.90 7.92
N GLY A 170 1.63 -3.05 8.08
CA GLY A 170 3.02 -3.37 7.72
C GLY A 170 3.57 -4.56 8.52
N VAL A 171 3.36 -4.56 9.84
CA VAL A 171 3.79 -5.66 10.73
C VAL A 171 2.99 -6.94 10.47
N VAL A 172 1.65 -6.87 10.39
CA VAL A 172 0.81 -8.07 10.15
C VAL A 172 1.03 -8.64 8.75
N GLY A 173 1.22 -7.81 7.73
CA GLY A 173 1.60 -8.26 6.39
C GLY A 173 2.97 -8.95 6.39
N SER A 174 3.97 -8.36 7.03
CA SER A 174 5.30 -8.98 7.16
C SER A 174 5.24 -10.32 7.90
N LEU A 175 4.47 -10.41 8.99
CA LEU A 175 4.23 -11.67 9.70
C LEU A 175 3.53 -12.71 8.81
N PHE A 176 2.57 -12.30 7.99
CA PHE A 176 1.87 -13.20 7.06
C PHE A 176 2.82 -13.73 5.97
N ALA A 177 3.76 -12.90 5.50
CA ALA A 177 4.81 -13.30 4.56
C ALA A 177 5.82 -14.29 5.16
N VAL A 178 6.11 -14.26 6.47
CA VAL A 178 6.97 -15.28 7.12
C VAL A 178 6.46 -16.69 6.85
N LEU A 179 5.15 -16.90 6.80
CA LEU A 179 4.54 -18.21 6.55
C LEU A 179 4.80 -18.73 5.12
N PHE A 180 5.19 -17.86 4.19
CA PHE A 180 5.48 -18.19 2.79
C PHE A 180 6.94 -17.84 2.40
N VAL A 181 7.82 -17.61 3.38
CA VAL A 181 9.18 -17.16 3.13
C VAL A 181 10.01 -18.21 2.39
N ARG A 182 10.93 -17.72 1.54
CA ARG A 182 11.78 -18.48 0.63
C ARG A 182 13.26 -18.30 1.00
N ASN A 183 14.15 -19.02 0.31
CA ASN A 183 15.61 -18.90 0.51
C ASN A 183 16.18 -17.58 -0.02
N ILE A 184 15.52 -16.98 -1.02
CA ILE A 184 15.87 -15.67 -1.59
C ILE A 184 15.19 -14.58 -0.73
N PRO A 185 15.87 -13.47 -0.39
CA PRO A 185 15.27 -12.39 0.40
C PRO A 185 14.08 -11.72 -0.32
N SER A 186 12.98 -11.54 0.41
CA SER A 186 11.83 -10.73 0.01
C SER A 186 11.69 -9.48 0.89
N ILE A 187 10.92 -8.50 0.42
CA ILE A 187 10.61 -7.26 1.13
C ILE A 187 9.10 -6.97 1.18
N SER A 188 8.65 -6.50 2.34
CA SER A 188 7.23 -6.37 2.71
C SER A 188 6.71 -4.93 2.54
N SER A 189 7.34 -4.17 1.67
CA SER A 189 7.21 -2.72 1.46
C SER A 189 5.84 -2.23 1.02
N GLY A 190 5.07 -3.08 0.33
CA GLY A 190 3.69 -2.77 -0.01
C GLY A 190 2.71 -3.01 1.15
N ALA A 191 3.01 -3.84 2.15
CA ALA A 191 2.06 -4.27 3.18
C ALA A 191 1.37 -3.10 3.91
N ALA A 192 2.15 -2.11 4.34
CA ALA A 192 1.64 -0.92 5.03
C ALA A 192 0.75 -0.05 4.12
N PHE A 193 1.10 0.06 2.83
CA PHE A 193 0.34 0.78 1.82
C PHE A 193 -0.94 0.04 1.40
N PHE A 194 -0.87 -1.27 1.13
CA PHE A 194 -2.04 -2.12 0.90
C PHE A 194 -3.00 -2.10 2.10
N GLY A 195 -2.48 -1.95 3.33
CA GLY A 195 -3.28 -1.67 4.52
C GLY A 195 -4.10 -0.38 4.44
N LEU A 196 -3.51 0.71 3.91
CA LEU A 196 -4.28 1.94 3.64
C LEU A 196 -5.34 1.74 2.55
N ILE A 197 -5.07 0.93 1.52
CA ILE A 197 -6.08 0.58 0.50
C ILE A 197 -7.22 -0.23 1.14
N GLY A 198 -6.92 -1.30 1.88
CA GLY A 198 -7.92 -2.13 2.56
C GLY A 198 -8.78 -1.30 3.52
N ALA A 199 -8.15 -0.41 4.28
CA ALA A 199 -8.84 0.54 5.14
C ALA A 199 -9.75 1.50 4.34
N MET A 200 -9.28 2.02 3.20
CA MET A 200 -10.07 2.88 2.32
C MET A 200 -11.28 2.15 1.72
N LEU A 201 -11.13 0.87 1.35
CA LEU A 201 -12.23 0.02 0.91
C LEU A 201 -13.24 -0.23 2.04
N SER A 202 -12.77 -0.50 3.26
CA SER A 202 -13.65 -0.67 4.43
C SER A 202 -14.50 0.58 4.71
N ALA A 203 -13.91 1.77 4.50
CA ALA A 203 -14.59 3.04 4.66
C ALA A 203 -15.60 3.32 3.54
N LEU A 204 -15.31 2.90 2.30
CA LEU A 204 -16.26 2.95 1.19
C LEU A 204 -17.45 1.99 1.43
N ALA A 205 -17.18 0.75 1.85
CA ALA A 205 -18.19 -0.27 2.11
C ALA A 205 -19.14 0.15 3.25
N ARG A 206 -18.60 0.58 4.40
CA ARG A 206 -19.40 1.01 5.57
C ARG A 206 -20.22 2.29 5.33
N ASN A 207 -19.96 3.04 4.25
CA ASN A 207 -20.65 4.27 3.90
C ASN A 207 -21.24 4.23 2.47
N TRP A 208 -21.48 3.03 1.92
CA TRP A 208 -21.85 2.78 0.51
C TRP A 208 -23.05 3.57 -0.01
N ASN A 209 -24.00 3.93 0.86
CA ASN A 209 -25.22 4.65 0.49
C ASN A 209 -25.06 6.19 0.52
N LEU A 210 -23.96 6.70 1.08
CA LEU A 210 -23.68 8.14 1.23
C LEU A 210 -22.91 8.74 0.03
N TYR A 211 -22.35 7.89 -0.84
CA TYR A 211 -21.47 8.30 -1.94
C TYR A 211 -22.14 8.13 -3.31
N THR A 212 -22.10 9.18 -4.14
CA THR A 212 -22.59 9.13 -5.54
C THR A 212 -21.66 8.28 -6.41
N SER A 213 -20.38 8.67 -6.51
CA SER A 213 -19.40 8.06 -7.42
C SER A 213 -18.77 6.76 -6.89
N LYS A 214 -19.53 5.95 -6.14
CA LYS A 214 -19.01 4.76 -5.44
C LYS A 214 -18.42 3.69 -6.37
N VAL A 215 -18.98 3.53 -7.57
CA VAL A 215 -18.41 2.62 -8.60
C VAL A 215 -17.06 3.14 -9.08
N SER A 216 -16.95 4.42 -9.41
CA SER A 216 -15.68 5.06 -9.80
C SER A 216 -14.63 4.96 -8.67
N ALA A 217 -15.04 5.13 -7.42
CA ALA A 217 -14.16 4.97 -6.26
C ALA A 217 -13.65 3.53 -6.11
N LEU A 218 -14.53 2.53 -6.27
CA LEU A 218 -14.17 1.11 -6.25
C LEU A 218 -13.24 0.74 -7.42
N VAL A 219 -13.49 1.27 -8.62
CA VAL A 219 -12.63 1.08 -9.80
C VAL A 219 -11.23 1.68 -9.56
N ILE A 220 -11.13 2.89 -8.98
CA ILE A 220 -9.83 3.49 -8.62
C ILE A 220 -9.09 2.63 -7.59
N ILE A 221 -9.78 2.18 -6.53
CA ILE A 221 -9.22 1.25 -5.54
C ILE A 221 -8.69 -0.02 -6.21
N LEU A 222 -9.52 -0.66 -7.04
CA LEU A 222 -9.18 -1.92 -7.71
C LEU A 222 -8.00 -1.74 -8.68
N THR A 223 -8.00 -0.69 -9.50
CA THR A 223 -6.90 -0.40 -10.43
C THR A 223 -5.57 -0.17 -9.68
N ILE A 224 -5.56 0.62 -8.60
CA ILE A 224 -4.35 0.86 -7.80
C ILE A 224 -3.88 -0.46 -7.14
N THR A 225 -4.81 -1.26 -6.60
CA THR A 225 -4.51 -2.57 -5.99
C THR A 225 -3.88 -3.51 -7.01
N THR A 226 -4.53 -3.70 -8.17
CA THR A 226 -4.09 -4.60 -9.23
C THR A 226 -2.74 -4.17 -9.80
N VAL A 227 -2.53 -2.88 -10.09
CA VAL A 227 -1.23 -2.41 -10.62
C VAL A 227 -0.09 -2.69 -9.65
N ASN A 228 -0.27 -2.41 -8.35
CA ASN A 228 0.76 -2.72 -7.35
C ASN A 228 0.95 -4.23 -7.14
N PHE A 229 -0.11 -5.04 -7.23
CA PHE A 229 -0.04 -6.50 -7.11
C PHE A 229 0.66 -7.16 -8.31
N LEU A 230 0.42 -6.66 -9.53
CA LEU A 230 1.12 -7.09 -10.75
C LEU A 230 2.63 -6.78 -10.68
N ILE A 231 3.00 -5.64 -10.08
CA ILE A 231 4.40 -5.30 -9.81
C ILE A 231 5.01 -6.29 -8.81
N GLY A 232 4.21 -6.81 -7.86
CA GLY A 232 4.63 -7.83 -6.90
C GLY A 232 4.96 -9.22 -7.48
N PHE A 233 4.78 -9.44 -8.79
CA PHE A 233 5.33 -10.64 -9.47
C PHE A 233 6.80 -10.50 -9.89
N LEU A 234 7.43 -9.36 -9.60
CA LEU A 234 8.85 -9.08 -9.89
C LEU A 234 9.75 -9.46 -8.71
N PRO A 235 11.03 -9.80 -8.95
CA PRO A 235 11.96 -10.23 -7.92
C PRO A 235 12.02 -9.32 -6.68
N TYR A 236 12.27 -9.94 -5.53
CA TYR A 236 12.37 -9.36 -4.19
C TYR A 236 11.07 -8.79 -3.59
N ILE A 237 10.00 -8.57 -4.35
CA ILE A 237 8.73 -8.06 -3.80
C ILE A 237 7.89 -9.22 -3.25
N ASP A 238 7.23 -9.00 -2.10
CA ASP A 238 6.42 -9.99 -1.41
C ASP A 238 4.92 -9.69 -1.54
N ASN A 239 4.18 -10.54 -2.28
CA ASN A 239 2.74 -10.36 -2.49
C ASN A 239 1.91 -10.98 -1.36
N PHE A 240 2.43 -11.96 -0.63
CA PHE A 240 1.80 -12.40 0.63
C PHE A 240 1.78 -11.26 1.65
N ALA A 241 2.85 -10.48 1.76
CA ALA A 241 2.88 -9.27 2.59
C ALA A 241 1.80 -8.25 2.18
N ASN A 242 1.61 -8.06 0.87
CA ASN A 242 0.56 -7.17 0.33
C ASN A 242 -0.85 -7.67 0.68
N ILE A 243 -1.10 -8.98 0.57
CA ILE A 243 -2.38 -9.62 0.93
C ILE A 243 -2.65 -9.50 2.44
N GLY A 244 -1.68 -9.86 3.28
CA GLY A 244 -1.80 -9.76 4.74
C GLY A 244 -1.99 -8.32 5.21
N GLY A 245 -1.28 -7.37 4.58
CA GLY A 245 -1.46 -5.93 4.79
C GLY A 245 -2.87 -5.45 4.41
N PHE A 246 -3.40 -5.86 3.26
CA PHE A 246 -4.76 -5.50 2.82
C PHE A 246 -5.85 -6.03 3.77
N ILE A 247 -5.76 -7.29 4.18
CA ILE A 247 -6.73 -7.93 5.09
C ILE A 247 -6.70 -7.25 6.47
N SER A 248 -5.50 -7.05 7.03
CA SER A 248 -5.35 -6.37 8.32
C SER A 248 -5.83 -4.92 8.28
N GLY A 249 -5.46 -4.16 7.24
CA GLY A 249 -5.93 -2.79 7.04
C GLY A 249 -7.44 -2.67 6.84
N PHE A 250 -8.09 -3.64 6.17
CA PHE A 250 -9.55 -3.67 6.05
C PHE A 250 -10.24 -3.86 7.41
N LEU A 251 -9.76 -4.80 8.23
CA LEU A 251 -10.29 -5.04 9.58
C LEU A 251 -10.05 -3.84 10.51
N LEU A 252 -8.82 -3.32 10.55
CA LEU A 252 -8.46 -2.12 11.30
C LEU A 252 -9.25 -0.89 10.82
N GLY A 253 -9.56 -0.83 9.53
CA GLY A 253 -10.38 0.23 8.94
C GLY A 253 -11.81 0.24 9.48
N LEU A 254 -12.46 -0.93 9.59
CA LEU A 254 -13.78 -1.07 10.21
C LEU A 254 -13.78 -0.66 11.70
N VAL A 255 -12.69 -0.95 12.42
CA VAL A 255 -12.51 -0.57 13.83
C VAL A 255 -12.25 0.94 14.01
N LEU A 256 -11.28 1.50 13.29
CA LEU A 256 -10.69 2.81 13.57
C LEU A 256 -11.28 3.97 12.75
N LEU A 257 -11.82 3.73 11.55
CA LEU A 257 -12.30 4.80 10.66
C LEU A 257 -13.73 5.25 11.00
N PHE A 258 -13.98 5.52 12.28
CA PHE A 258 -15.21 6.19 12.72
C PHE A 258 -15.16 7.68 12.36
N THR A 259 -15.76 8.06 11.24
CA THR A 259 -16.24 9.44 11.04
C THR A 259 -17.42 9.66 11.97
N PRO A 260 -17.35 10.56 12.98
CA PRO A 260 -18.55 11.10 13.55
C PRO A 260 -19.19 11.97 12.46
N GLN A 261 -20.37 11.59 11.98
CA GLN A 261 -21.17 12.55 11.24
C GLN A 261 -21.72 13.54 12.27
N VAL A 262 -21.25 14.78 12.21
CA VAL A 262 -21.93 15.90 12.87
C VAL A 262 -23.29 15.97 12.19
N ARG A 263 -24.28 15.48 12.92
CA ARG A 263 -25.65 15.35 12.50
C ARG A 263 -26.28 16.72 12.70
N GLU A 264 -26.26 17.54 11.66
CA GLU A 264 -27.17 18.68 11.55
C GLU A 264 -28.59 18.08 11.40
N ASP A 265 -29.21 17.74 12.53
CA ASP A 265 -30.61 17.31 12.55
C ASP A 265 -31.46 18.50 12.06
N PRO A 266 -32.25 18.34 10.98
CA PRO A 266 -33.13 19.40 10.52
C PRO A 266 -34.16 19.71 11.61
N PRO A 267 -34.61 20.97 11.72
CA PRO A 267 -35.54 21.38 12.77
C PRO A 267 -36.83 20.52 12.74
N PRO A 268 -37.39 20.16 13.89
CA PRO A 268 -38.44 19.14 13.97
C PRO A 268 -39.75 19.63 13.34
N HIS A 269 -40.01 19.18 12.11
CA HIS A 269 -41.31 19.34 11.47
C HIS A 269 -42.38 18.55 12.26
N LYS A 270 -43.26 19.29 12.94
CA LYS A 270 -44.36 18.73 13.74
C LYS A 270 -45.37 18.02 12.82
N GLY A 271 -45.44 16.68 12.90
CA GLY A 271 -46.58 15.91 12.41
C GLY A 271 -46.26 14.68 11.56
N LYS A 272 -45.63 13.65 12.14
CA LYS A 272 -45.50 12.32 11.49
C LYS A 272 -45.22 11.17 12.48
N LEU A 273 -46.09 11.05 13.50
CA LEU A 273 -45.93 10.14 14.65
C LEU A 273 -45.61 8.66 14.27
N PHE A 274 -46.19 8.15 13.18
CA PHE A 274 -45.96 6.79 12.69
C PHE A 274 -44.65 6.59 11.91
N GLU A 275 -44.07 7.68 11.39
CA GLU A 275 -42.83 7.63 10.59
C GLU A 275 -41.58 7.67 11.48
N ASP A 276 -41.69 8.28 12.67
CA ASP A 276 -40.61 8.30 13.65
C ASP A 276 -40.32 6.93 14.27
N ASP A 277 -41.29 6.02 14.40
CA ASP A 277 -41.05 4.70 15.03
C ASP A 277 -40.31 3.71 14.11
N MET A 278 -40.66 3.67 12.83
CA MET A 278 -39.86 2.98 11.80
C MET A 278 -38.42 3.53 11.78
N ARG A 279 -38.28 4.85 12.00
CA ARG A 279 -37.02 5.59 12.02
C ARG A 279 -36.31 5.57 13.38
N SER A 280 -36.96 5.11 14.45
CA SER A 280 -36.39 4.92 15.78
C SER A 280 -35.77 3.52 15.86
N SER A 281 -36.51 2.50 15.43
CA SER A 281 -36.06 1.11 15.32
C SER A 281 -34.83 0.96 14.43
N THR A 282 -34.83 1.57 13.23
CA THR A 282 -33.65 1.57 12.35
C THR A 282 -32.47 2.36 12.91
N ARG A 283 -32.70 3.49 13.61
CA ARG A 283 -31.63 4.22 14.33
C ARG A 283 -31.04 3.37 15.46
N LEU A 284 -31.87 2.69 16.24
CA LEU A 284 -31.44 1.83 17.35
C LEU A 284 -30.61 0.65 16.81
N LYS A 285 -31.04 0.05 15.71
CA LYS A 285 -30.30 -1.02 15.04
C LYS A 285 -28.94 -0.55 14.51
N GLU A 286 -28.87 0.57 13.79
CA GLU A 286 -27.57 1.16 13.40
C GLU A 286 -26.67 1.52 14.59
N MET A 287 -27.26 1.92 15.72
CA MET A 287 -26.52 2.28 16.94
C MET A 287 -25.87 1.07 17.61
N PHE A 288 -26.46 -0.14 17.51
CA PHE A 288 -25.91 -1.38 18.04
C PHE A 288 -25.08 -2.19 17.03
N ASP A 289 -25.48 -2.24 15.75
CA ASP A 289 -24.74 -2.95 14.69
C ASP A 289 -23.32 -2.38 14.53
N ARG A 290 -23.15 -1.05 14.64
CA ARG A 290 -21.86 -0.37 14.45
C ARG A 290 -20.81 -0.69 15.52
N PRO A 291 -21.09 -0.69 16.85
CA PRO A 291 -20.14 -1.15 17.86
C PRO A 291 -19.94 -2.67 17.85
N VAL A 292 -20.99 -3.48 17.63
CA VAL A 292 -20.85 -4.95 17.53
C VAL A 292 -19.89 -5.33 16.40
N LEU A 293 -20.04 -4.73 15.21
CA LEU A 293 -19.13 -4.94 14.08
C LEU A 293 -17.67 -4.61 14.44
N ARG A 294 -17.41 -3.53 15.19
CA ARG A 294 -16.03 -3.20 15.62
C ARG A 294 -15.46 -4.25 16.57
N ILE A 295 -16.25 -4.74 17.52
CA ILE A 295 -15.80 -5.77 18.47
C ILE A 295 -15.46 -7.05 17.70
N VAL A 296 -16.34 -7.49 16.79
CA VAL A 296 -16.09 -8.67 15.93
C VAL A 296 -14.84 -8.48 15.07
N CYS A 297 -14.69 -7.35 14.37
CA CYS A 297 -13.50 -7.08 13.55
C CYS A 297 -12.20 -6.98 14.36
N LEU A 298 -12.26 -6.46 15.59
CA LEU A 298 -11.10 -6.40 16.49
C LEU A 298 -10.71 -7.80 16.99
N VAL A 299 -11.68 -8.63 17.39
CA VAL A 299 -11.44 -10.02 17.79
C VAL A 299 -10.87 -10.84 16.62
N LEU A 300 -11.40 -10.67 15.40
CA LEU A 300 -10.85 -11.30 14.19
C LEU A 300 -9.43 -10.83 13.89
N PHE A 301 -9.15 -9.52 13.97
CA PHE A 301 -7.81 -8.97 13.77
C PHE A 301 -6.81 -9.53 14.80
N CYS A 302 -7.16 -9.53 16.09
CA CYS A 302 -6.32 -10.08 17.15
C CYS A 302 -6.11 -11.59 17.00
N GLY A 303 -7.14 -12.34 16.60
CA GLY A 303 -7.04 -13.78 16.32
C GLY A 303 -6.11 -14.10 15.15
N ILE A 304 -6.20 -13.33 14.06
CA ILE A 304 -5.29 -13.46 12.91
C ILE A 304 -3.85 -13.11 13.31
N LEU A 305 -3.63 -11.98 13.99
CA LEU A 305 -2.31 -11.58 14.47
C LEU A 305 -1.70 -12.64 15.40
N ALA A 306 -2.45 -13.15 16.37
CA ALA A 306 -1.98 -14.19 17.29
C ALA A 306 -1.68 -15.51 16.55
N GLY A 307 -2.58 -15.97 15.67
CA GLY A 307 -2.40 -17.22 14.92
C GLY A 307 -1.20 -17.19 13.98
N VAL A 308 -1.02 -16.09 13.24
CA VAL A 308 0.14 -15.89 12.35
C VAL A 308 1.44 -15.77 13.17
N LEU A 309 1.43 -15.05 14.30
CA LEU A 309 2.60 -14.93 15.18
C LEU A 309 3.00 -16.28 15.79
N ILE A 310 2.05 -17.09 16.26
CA ILE A 310 2.33 -18.46 16.76
C ILE A 310 2.90 -19.33 15.63
N ALA A 311 2.30 -19.30 14.43
CA ALA A 311 2.78 -20.08 13.29
C ALA A 311 4.19 -19.66 12.84
N ALA A 312 4.51 -18.37 12.89
CA ALA A 312 5.86 -17.85 12.64
C ALA A 312 6.86 -18.29 13.73
N CYS A 313 6.49 -18.21 15.01
CA CYS A 313 7.31 -18.70 16.13
C CYS A 313 7.52 -20.23 16.11
N TRP A 314 6.65 -21.00 15.45
CA TRP A 314 6.79 -22.44 15.23
C TRP A 314 7.48 -22.80 13.89
N GLY A 315 7.96 -21.79 13.12
CA GLY A 315 8.67 -22.02 11.86
C GLY A 315 7.82 -22.66 10.75
N ILE A 316 6.49 -22.49 10.79
CA ILE A 316 5.58 -23.13 9.84
C ILE A 316 5.71 -22.50 8.45
N ASN A 317 6.23 -23.26 7.48
CA ASN A 317 6.27 -22.87 6.08
C ASN A 317 5.10 -23.49 5.29
N LEU A 318 4.16 -22.65 4.86
CA LEU A 318 2.99 -23.04 4.10
C LEU A 318 3.29 -23.42 2.64
N ASN A 319 4.43 -23.01 2.06
CA ASN A 319 4.84 -23.48 0.72
C ASN A 319 5.06 -25.00 0.68
N ARG A 320 5.37 -25.64 1.82
CA ARG A 320 5.47 -27.11 1.93
C ARG A 320 4.13 -27.83 1.71
N TYR A 321 3.01 -27.15 1.95
CA TYR A 321 1.66 -27.67 1.79
C TYR A 321 0.95 -27.10 0.54
N CYS A 322 1.60 -26.19 -0.20
CA CYS A 322 0.98 -25.38 -1.24
C CYS A 322 1.89 -25.22 -2.46
N ASN A 323 1.81 -26.18 -3.40
CA ASN A 323 2.62 -26.15 -4.63
C ASN A 323 2.41 -24.88 -5.47
N TRP A 324 1.22 -24.27 -5.42
CA TRP A 324 0.87 -23.08 -6.20
C TRP A 324 1.26 -21.75 -5.52
N CYS A 325 1.54 -21.73 -4.22
CA CYS A 325 1.76 -20.47 -3.48
C CYS A 325 2.95 -19.67 -4.01
N ARG A 326 4.00 -20.35 -4.51
CA ARG A 326 5.13 -19.73 -5.24
C ARG A 326 4.73 -18.76 -6.36
N TYR A 327 3.56 -18.96 -6.98
CA TYR A 327 3.08 -18.16 -8.11
C TYR A 327 2.36 -16.86 -7.70
N VAL A 328 2.16 -16.64 -6.39
CA VAL A 328 1.62 -15.37 -5.86
C VAL A 328 2.67 -14.25 -5.92
N ASP A 329 3.94 -14.59 -5.66
CA ASP A 329 5.07 -13.64 -5.70
C ASP A 329 5.87 -13.69 -7.01
N CYS A 330 5.68 -14.71 -7.85
CA CYS A 330 6.59 -14.95 -8.98
C CYS A 330 5.88 -15.64 -10.15
N VAL A 331 5.85 -14.97 -11.30
CA VAL A 331 5.46 -15.58 -12.57
C VAL A 331 6.73 -16.01 -13.31
N PRO A 332 6.90 -17.30 -13.68
CA PRO A 332 8.12 -17.78 -14.35
C PRO A 332 8.23 -17.21 -15.76
N THR A 333 9.43 -16.84 -16.17
CA THR A 333 9.69 -16.26 -17.50
C THR A 333 10.96 -16.84 -18.13
N ARG A 334 11.25 -16.47 -19.39
CA ARG A 334 12.54 -16.76 -20.04
C ARG A 334 13.76 -16.11 -19.35
N LYS A 335 13.56 -15.24 -18.34
CA LYS A 335 14.63 -14.52 -17.63
C LYS A 335 14.82 -14.93 -16.17
N TRP A 336 13.83 -15.59 -15.55
CA TRP A 336 13.87 -16.02 -14.14
C TRP A 336 12.89 -17.18 -13.86
N SER A 337 13.29 -18.10 -12.99
CA SER A 337 12.47 -19.19 -12.45
C SER A 337 11.94 -18.89 -11.04
N CYS A 338 10.83 -19.55 -10.68
CA CYS A 338 10.16 -19.46 -9.38
C CYS A 338 10.38 -20.74 -8.54
N SER A 339 11.62 -21.25 -8.57
CA SER A 339 12.02 -22.55 -8.02
C SER A 339 12.90 -22.41 -6.79
N ASP A 340 12.40 -22.79 -5.61
CA ASP A 340 13.08 -22.71 -4.31
C ASP A 340 14.19 -23.77 -4.11
N MET A 341 14.91 -24.12 -5.18
CA MET A 341 16.02 -25.07 -5.12
C MET A 341 17.15 -24.46 -4.27
N THR A 342 17.80 -25.30 -3.46
CA THR A 342 19.00 -24.91 -2.70
C THR A 342 20.09 -24.44 -3.66
N THR A 343 20.44 -23.16 -3.59
CA THR A 343 21.36 -22.49 -4.53
C THR A 343 22.81 -22.80 -4.20
N SER A 344 23.20 -24.05 -4.47
CA SER A 344 24.59 -24.50 -4.52
C SER A 344 25.09 -24.41 -5.96
N CYS A 345 26.23 -23.73 -6.16
CA CYS A 345 26.93 -23.66 -7.43
C CYS A 345 28.38 -24.11 -7.29
N GLU A 346 28.88 -24.81 -8.29
CA GLU A 346 30.31 -25.01 -8.47
C GLU A 346 30.92 -23.75 -9.12
N ALA A 347 32.11 -23.35 -8.66
CA ALA A 347 32.80 -22.16 -9.11
C ALA A 347 34.15 -22.56 -9.73
N MET A 348 34.25 -22.47 -11.05
CA MET A 348 35.48 -22.76 -11.80
C MET A 348 36.13 -21.45 -12.26
N VAL A 349 37.44 -21.35 -12.14
CA VAL A 349 38.22 -20.18 -12.58
C VAL A 349 39.19 -20.62 -13.67
N SER A 350 39.11 -19.98 -14.84
CA SER A 350 40.04 -20.14 -15.97
C SER A 350 40.27 -18.78 -16.62
N ASP A 351 41.52 -18.47 -16.98
CA ASP A 351 41.86 -17.35 -17.87
C ASP A 351 41.24 -15.98 -17.48
N ALA A 352 41.29 -15.67 -16.18
CA ALA A 352 40.68 -14.49 -15.54
C ALA A 352 39.14 -14.37 -15.68
N GLN A 353 38.46 -15.47 -15.98
CA GLN A 353 37.00 -15.60 -16.01
C GLN A 353 36.52 -16.55 -14.88
N LEU A 354 35.36 -16.24 -14.31
CA LEU A 354 34.67 -17.08 -13.32
C LEU A 354 33.44 -17.72 -13.98
N THR A 355 33.42 -19.04 -14.02
CA THR A 355 32.24 -19.82 -14.41
C THR A 355 31.52 -20.30 -13.16
N LEU A 356 30.27 -19.90 -12.98
CA LEU A 356 29.37 -20.44 -11.95
C LEU A 356 28.38 -21.40 -12.60
N THR A 357 28.33 -22.64 -12.10
CA THR A 357 27.43 -23.70 -12.58
C THR A 357 26.47 -24.11 -11.46
N CYS A 358 25.16 -23.95 -11.65
CA CYS A 358 24.16 -24.33 -10.67
C CYS A 358 23.98 -25.85 -10.61
N MET A 359 24.32 -26.46 -9.47
CA MET A 359 24.26 -27.93 -9.28
C MET A 359 22.85 -28.49 -9.42
N ALA A 360 21.82 -27.68 -9.14
CA ALA A 360 20.43 -28.11 -9.13
C ALA A 360 19.78 -28.23 -10.52
N ASN A 361 20.36 -27.61 -11.57
CA ASN A 361 19.77 -27.62 -12.92
C ASN A 361 20.77 -27.54 -14.09
N GLY A 362 22.08 -27.54 -13.83
CA GLY A 362 23.13 -27.54 -14.86
C GLY A 362 23.27 -26.24 -15.66
N LYS A 363 22.50 -25.18 -15.35
CA LYS A 363 22.73 -23.86 -15.94
C LYS A 363 24.09 -23.33 -15.48
N PHE A 364 24.83 -22.70 -16.39
CA PHE A 364 26.05 -21.99 -16.06
C PHE A 364 26.04 -20.56 -16.62
N ARG A 365 26.84 -19.68 -16.04
CA ARG A 365 27.23 -18.38 -16.64
C ARG A 365 28.70 -18.11 -16.39
N ILE A 366 29.32 -17.45 -17.37
CA ILE A 366 30.71 -17.03 -17.35
C ILE A 366 30.75 -15.51 -17.09
N PHE A 367 31.59 -15.08 -16.15
CA PHE A 367 31.77 -13.69 -15.75
C PHE A 367 33.21 -13.25 -16.03
N PRO A 368 33.45 -12.05 -16.59
CA PRO A 368 34.79 -11.58 -16.98
C PRO A 368 35.58 -11.00 -15.79
N TYR A 369 35.52 -11.66 -14.64
CA TYR A 369 36.21 -11.30 -13.40
C TYR A 369 36.23 -12.50 -12.44
N THR A 370 37.29 -12.61 -11.63
CA THR A 370 37.49 -13.75 -10.70
C THR A 370 37.55 -13.36 -9.24
N ASN A 371 38.05 -12.16 -8.92
CA ASN A 371 38.13 -11.66 -7.55
C ASN A 371 36.81 -10.97 -7.16
N ILE A 372 35.98 -11.68 -6.41
CA ILE A 372 34.71 -11.19 -5.84
C ILE A 372 34.53 -11.74 -4.41
N SER A 373 33.70 -11.06 -3.60
CA SER A 373 33.40 -11.53 -2.24
C SER A 373 32.51 -12.79 -2.23
N GLN A 374 32.55 -13.54 -1.13
CA GLN A 374 31.69 -14.72 -0.94
C GLN A 374 30.19 -14.38 -1.07
N ALA A 375 29.76 -13.25 -0.50
CA ALA A 375 28.39 -12.75 -0.64
C ALA A 375 28.02 -12.47 -2.12
N ARG A 376 28.95 -11.85 -2.87
CA ARG A 376 28.75 -11.61 -4.32
C ARG A 376 28.71 -12.91 -5.13
N THR A 377 29.47 -13.91 -4.73
CA THR A 377 29.41 -15.26 -5.32
C THR A 377 28.02 -15.89 -5.09
N GLN A 378 27.43 -15.71 -3.90
CA GLN A 378 26.10 -16.22 -3.58
C GLN A 378 24.97 -15.46 -4.32
N ASP A 379 25.08 -14.14 -4.48
CA ASP A 379 24.19 -13.34 -5.33
C ASP A 379 24.17 -13.91 -6.77
N LEU A 380 25.36 -14.09 -7.36
CA LEU A 380 25.52 -14.55 -8.73
C LEU A 380 25.13 -16.02 -8.90
N CYS A 381 25.41 -16.89 -7.92
CA CYS A 381 24.94 -18.27 -7.92
C CYS A 381 23.41 -18.35 -7.92
N THR A 382 22.75 -17.56 -7.07
CA THR A 382 21.29 -17.48 -7.00
C THR A 382 20.71 -17.06 -8.36
N LEU A 383 21.31 -16.03 -8.99
CA LEU A 383 20.96 -15.55 -10.33
C LEU A 383 21.25 -16.54 -11.48
N VAL A 384 22.15 -17.52 -11.30
CA VAL A 384 22.36 -18.60 -12.29
C VAL A 384 21.35 -19.72 -12.09
N CYS A 385 21.01 -20.06 -10.84
CA CYS A 385 20.02 -21.08 -10.55
C CYS A 385 18.59 -20.68 -10.99
N THR A 386 18.15 -19.43 -10.72
CA THR A 386 16.83 -18.91 -11.10
C THR A 386 16.70 -18.65 -12.60
#